data_AF-E6PLE0-F1
#
_entry.id   AF-E6PLE0-F1
#
_cell.length_a   1.000
_cell.length_b   1.000
_cell.length_c   1.000
_cell.angle_alpha   90.00
_cell.angle_beta   90.00
_cell.angle_gamma   90.00
#
_symmetry.space_group_name_H-M   'P 1'
#
loop_
_entity.id
_entity.type
_entity.pdbx_description
1 polymer ?
#
loop_
_entity_poly.entity_id
_entity_poly.type
_entity_poly.pdbx_seq_one_letter_code
_entity_poly.pdbx_strand_id
1 'polypeptide(L)' 'MRPVHPGEVLREDFLVPLGLSVNALSVALGVPATRIHEIVKERRSV' A
#
# COMPACT_ATOMS: atom_id res chain seq x y z
N MET A 1 -12.07 12.49 -14.95
CA MET A 1 -11.76 11.59 -13.81
C MET A 1 -10.37 11.91 -13.33
N ARG A 2 -10.14 12.06 -12.02
CA ARG A 2 -8.79 12.27 -11.48
C ARG A 2 -8.03 10.92 -11.52
N PRO A 3 -6.73 10.90 -11.85
CA PRO A 3 -5.93 9.69 -11.72
C PRO A 3 -5.90 9.28 -10.26
N VAL A 4 -6.22 8.02 -9.96
CA VAL A 4 -6.14 7.45 -8.60
C VAL A 4 -4.85 6.66 -8.52
N HIS A 5 -4.01 6.96 -7.53
CA HIS A 5 -2.77 6.23 -7.34
C HIS A 5 -3.07 4.84 -6.74
N PRO A 6 -2.41 3.75 -7.18
CA PRO A 6 -2.61 2.42 -6.59
C PRO A 6 -2.39 2.38 -5.06
N GLY A 7 -1.51 3.25 -4.56
CA GLY A 7 -1.26 3.44 -3.13
C GLY A 7 -2.44 4.01 -2.34
N GLU A 8 -3.25 4.86 -2.97
CA GLU A 8 -4.47 5.39 -2.38
C GLU A 8 -5.49 4.25 -2.22
N VAL A 9 -5.72 3.48 -3.30
CA VAL A 9 -6.58 2.28 -3.27
C VAL A 9 -6.11 1.27 -2.22
N LEU A 10 -4.81 0.96 -2.20
CA LEU A 10 -4.25 0.00 -1.23
C LEU A 10 -4.48 0.46 0.22
N ARG A 11 -4.39 1.77 0.49
CA ARG A 11 -4.58 2.32 1.83
C ARG A 11 -6.04 2.33 2.23
N GLU A 12 -6.90 2.95 1.43
CA GLU A 12 -8.29 3.21 1.77
C GLU A 12 -9.18 1.97 1.67
N ASP A 13 -8.90 1.06 0.73
CA ASP A 13 -9.78 -0.09 0.48
C ASP A 13 -9.30 -1.37 1.18
N PHE A 14 -8.03 -1.44 1.59
CA PHE A 14 -7.44 -2.64 2.20
C PHE A 14 -6.83 -2.39 3.58
N LEU A 15 -5.82 -1.51 3.68
CA LEU A 15 -5.08 -1.36 4.93
C LEU A 15 -5.95 -0.79 6.06
N VAL A 16 -6.70 0.29 5.79
CA VAL A 16 -7.55 0.95 6.78
C VAL A 16 -8.73 0.05 7.20
N PRO A 17 -9.54 -0.53 6.29
CA PRO A 17 -10.69 -1.34 6.68
C PRO A 17 -10.32 -2.63 7.39
N LEU A 18 -9.15 -3.20 7.06
CA LEU A 18 -8.67 -4.44 7.67
C LEU A 18 -7.80 -4.21 8.92
N GLY A 19 -7.53 -2.95 9.28
CA GLY A 19 -6.61 -2.61 10.38
C GLY A 19 -5.19 -3.17 10.17
N LEU A 20 -4.79 -3.38 8.92
CA LEU A 20 -3.52 -3.98 8.57
C LEU A 20 -2.42 -2.93 8.51
N SER A 21 -1.28 -3.24 9.13
CA SER A 21 -0.07 -2.43 8.94
C SER A 21 0.62 -2.80 7.63
N VAL A 22 1.32 -1.83 7.04
CA VAL A 22 2.18 -2.05 5.88
C VAL A 22 3.20 -3.16 6.16
N ASN A 23 3.74 -3.22 7.37
CA ASN A 23 4.69 -4.25 7.77
C ASN A 23 4.05 -5.65 7.76
N ALA A 24 2.84 -5.80 8.31
CA ALA A 24 2.12 -7.07 8.30
C ALA A 24 1.82 -7.53 6.86
N LEU A 25 1.37 -6.62 6.00
CA LEU A 25 1.16 -6.92 4.58
C LEU A 25 2.46 -7.34 3.88
N SER A 26 3.57 -6.67 4.20
CA SER A 26 4.87 -6.96 3.59
C SER A 26 5.39 -8.34 3.96
N VAL A 27 5.21 -8.75 5.23
CA VAL A 27 5.54 -10.10 5.70
C VAL A 27 4.66 -11.14 5.00
N ALA A 28 3.35 -10.91 4.92
CA ALA A 28 2.41 -11.82 4.28
C ALA A 28 2.71 -12.03 2.78
N LEU A 29 3.15 -10.97 2.09
CA LEU A 29 3.50 -11.03 0.66
C LEU A 29 4.96 -11.41 0.40
N GLY A 30 5.80 -11.54 1.43
CA GLY A 30 7.22 -11.84 1.27
C GLY A 30 8.00 -10.76 0.52
N VAL A 31 7.57 -9.49 0.58
CA VAL A 31 8.20 -8.36 -0.10
C VAL A 31 8.82 -7.38 0.90
N PRO A 32 9.86 -6.63 0.52
CA PRO A 32 10.42 -5.60 1.40
C PRO A 32 9.38 -4.55 1.80
N ALA A 33 9.31 -4.22 3.08
CA ALA A 33 8.36 -3.22 3.59
C ALA A 33 8.52 -1.84 2.94
N THR A 34 9.75 -1.48 2.60
CA THR A 34 10.06 -0.25 1.86
C THR A 34 9.30 -0.17 0.53
N ARG A 35 9.12 -1.29 -0.18
CA ARG A 35 8.39 -1.33 -1.44
C ARG A 35 6.93 -0.93 -1.25
N ILE A 36 6.26 -1.52 -0.26
CA ILE A 36 4.85 -1.21 0.00
C ILE A 36 4.71 0.21 0.56
N HIS A 37 5.64 0.66 1.41
CA HIS A 37 5.66 2.04 1.92
C HIS A 37 5.73 3.08 0.79
N GLU A 38 6.57 2.88 -0.22
CA GLU A 38 6.68 3.82 -1.34
C GLU A 38 5.44 3.81 -2.25
N ILE A 39 4.76 2.67 -2.38
CA ILE A 39 3.47 2.58 -3.09
C ILE A 39 2.40 3.36 -2.34
N VAL A 40 2.21 3.10 -1.04
CA VAL A 40 1.21 3.77 -0.17
C VAL A 40 1.46 5.28 -0.06
N LYS A 41 2.72 5.73 -0.16
CA LYS A 41 3.10 7.15 -0.17
C LYS A 41 3.00 7.81 -1.54
N GLU A 42 2.55 7.09 -2.56
CA GLU A 42 2.39 7.63 -3.92
C GLU A 42 3.71 8.08 -4.56
N ARG A 43 4.83 7.53 -4.09
CA ARG A 43 6.19 7.85 -4.57
C ARG A 43 6.66 6.89 -5.65
N ARG A 44 5.87 5.86 -5.93
CA ARG A 44 6.15 4.84 -6.93
C ARG A 44 4.88 4.41 -7.64
N SER A 45 4.86 4.62 -8.95
CA SER A 45 3.94 3.93 -9.85
C SER A 45 4.51 2.52 -10.10
N VAL A 46 3.67 1.50 -9.89
CA VAL A 46 4.07 0.08 -9.91
C VAL A 46 4.45 -0.37 -11.32
#